data_AF-A0A842X3Q5-F1
#
_entry.id   AF-A0A842X3Q5-F1
#
_cell.length_a   1.000
_cell.length_b   1.000
_cell.length_c   1.000
_cell.angle_alpha   90.00
_cell.angle_beta   90.00
_cell.angle_gamma   90.00
#
_symmetry.space_group_name_H-M   'P 1'
#
loop_
_entity.id
_entity.type
_entity.pdbx_description
1 polymer ?
#
loop_
_entity_poly.entity_id
_entity_poly.type
_entity_poly.pdbx_seq_one_letter_code
_entity_poly.pdbx_strand_id
1 'polypeptide(L)' 'MTGKRHWRCNVCNDIHYGNAGPKVCPTCNVENAYVEVDTEEARKVMGL' A
#
# COMPACT_ATOMS: atom_id res chain seq x y z
N MET A 1 9.55 -16.81 -5.39
CA MET A 1 8.13 -16.61 -5.05
C MET A 1 7.84 -15.11 -5.01
N THR A 2 7.54 -14.48 -6.14
CA THR A 2 7.21 -13.03 -6.19
C THR A 2 5.74 -12.87 -6.57
N GLY A 3 4.86 -13.19 -5.64
CA GLY A 3 3.44 -12.85 -5.74
C GLY A 3 3.23 -11.38 -5.42
N LYS A 4 2.30 -10.72 -6.12
CA LYS A 4 1.86 -9.36 -5.80
C LYS A 4 1.31 -9.32 -4.37
N ARG A 5 1.61 -8.24 -3.65
CA ARG A 5 1.20 -8.00 -2.26
C ARG A 5 0.49 -6.66 -2.15
N HIS A 6 -0.21 -6.46 -1.03
CA HIS A 6 -0.80 -5.16 -0.72
C HIS A 6 0.24 -4.30 -0.02
N TRP A 7 0.27 -3.03 -0.39
CA TRP A 7 1.15 -2.04 0.19
C TRP A 7 0.29 -0.85 0.58
N ARG A 8 0.41 -0.39 1.83
CA ARG A 8 -0.33 0.75 2.34
C ARG A 8 0.60 1.93 2.57
N CYS A 9 0.23 3.10 2.08
CA CYS A 9 0.86 4.34 2.51
C CYS A 9 0.54 4.60 3.99
N ASN A 10 1.55 4.65 4.85
CA ASN A 10 1.38 4.91 6.27
C ASN A 10 0.97 6.36 6.61
N VAL A 11 0.95 7.26 5.61
CA VAL A 11 0.54 8.66 5.76
C VAL A 11 -0.94 8.86 5.42
N CYS A 12 -1.38 8.39 4.24
CA CYS A 12 -2.72 8.68 3.71
C CYS A 12 -3.60 7.44 3.52
N ASN A 13 -3.09 6.25 3.84
CA ASN A 13 -3.78 4.97 3.68
C ASN A 13 -4.09 4.54 2.24
N ASP A 14 -3.47 5.15 1.23
CA ASP A 14 -3.51 4.65 -0.15
C ASP A 14 -3.07 3.17 -0.23
N ILE A 15 -3.84 2.34 -0.93
CA ILE A 15 -3.56 0.92 -1.12
C ILE A 15 -3.04 0.67 -2.54
N HIS A 16 -1.82 0.13 -2.63
CA HIS A 16 -1.20 -0.30 -3.87
C HIS A 16 -1.07 -1.82 -3.92
N TYR A 17 -1.49 -2.45 -5.02
CA TYR A 17 -1.34 -3.90 -5.22
C TYR A 17 -0.28 -4.19 -6.27
N GLY A 18 0.88 -4.71 -5.84
CA GLY A 18 2.05 -4.86 -6.69
C GLY A 18 3.17 -5.66 -6.06
N ASN A 19 4.27 -5.83 -6.80
CA ASN A 19 5.46 -6.54 -6.31
C ASN A 19 6.20 -5.75 -5.23
N ALA A 20 6.08 -4.41 -5.25
CA ALA A 20 6.66 -3.48 -4.29
C ALA A 20 5.75 -2.25 -4.16
N GLY A 21 5.85 -1.52 -3.06
CA GLY A 21 5.22 -0.21 -2.91
C GLY A 21 5.93 0.85 -3.79
N PRO A 22 5.21 1.83 -4.34
CA PRO A 22 5.82 2.89 -5.13
C PRO A 22 6.75 3.78 -4.27
N LYS A 23 7.80 4.31 -4.90
CA LYS A 23 8.77 5.20 -4.22
C LYS A 23 8.11 6.49 -3.71
N VAL A 24 7.17 7.04 -4.46
CA VAL A 24 6.42 8.26 -4.11
C VAL A 24 4.94 7.90 -4.12
N CYS A 25 4.21 8.26 -3.07
CA CYS A 25 2.77 8.04 -3.02
C CYS A 25 2.04 8.92 -4.06
N PRO A 26 1.23 8.35 -4.96
CA PRO A 26 0.49 9.12 -5.96
C PRO A 26 -0.64 9.97 -5.34
N THR A 27 -0.99 9.72 -4.08
CA THR A 27 -2.09 10.39 -3.38
C THR A 27 -1.59 11.54 -2.50
N CYS A 28 -0.54 11.33 -1.69
CA CYS A 28 -0.02 12.34 -0.76
C CYS A 28 1.39 12.84 -1.07
N ASN A 29 2.05 12.33 -2.12
CA ASN A 29 3.40 12.72 -2.56
C ASN A 29 4.54 12.50 -1.55
N VAL A 30 4.32 11.74 -0.48
CA VAL A 30 5.39 11.38 0.47
C VAL A 30 6.23 10.23 -0.10
N GLU A 31 7.56 10.35 0.03
CA GLU A 31 8.50 9.32 -0.41
C GLU A 31 8.65 8.18 0.61
N ASN A 32 8.85 6.95 0.12
CA ASN A 32 9.15 5.74 0.90
C ASN A 32 8.16 5.47 2.05
N ALA A 33 6.88 5.83 1.85
CA ALA A 33 5.83 5.72 2.85
C ALA A 33 5.04 4.38 2.80
N TYR A 34 5.32 3.52 1.82
CA TYR A 34 4.58 2.26 1.66
C TYR A 34 5.16 1.14 2.51
N VAL A 35 4.29 0.49 3.28
CA VAL A 35 4.59 -0.73 4.02
C VAL A 35 3.75 -1.87 3.46
N GLU A 36 4.31 -3.09 3.43
CA GLU A 36 3.53 -4.28 3.07
C GLU A 36 2.48 -4.54 4.15
N VAL A 37 1.25 -4.85 3.72
CA VAL A 37 0.12 -5.18 4.59
C VAL A 37 -0.54 -6.46 4.12
N ASP A 38 -1.22 -7.16 5.02
CA ASP A 38 -2.00 -8.33 4.64
C ASP A 38 -3.32 -7.94 3.95
N THR A 39 -4.00 -8.95 3.41
CA THR A 39 -5.28 -8.76 2.70
C THR A 39 -6.40 -8.30 3.63
N GLU A 40 -6.35 -8.62 4.92
CA GLU A 40 -7.38 -8.23 5.88
C GLU A 40 -7.30 -6.73 6.20
N GLU A 41 -6.09 -6.22 6.46
CA GLU A 41 -5.82 -4.80 6.66
C GLU A 41 -6.17 -4.00 5.40
N ALA A 42 -5.77 -4.47 4.22
CA ALA A 42 -6.09 -3.81 2.96
C ALA A 42 -7.62 -3.65 2.75
N ARG A 43 -8.41 -4.69 3.09
CA ARG A 43 -9.88 -4.63 3.01
C ARG A 43 -10.48 -3.61 3.97
N LYS A 44 -10.04 -3.63 5.24
CA LYS A 44 -10.48 -2.66 6.26
C LYS A 44 -10.27 -1.22 5.80
N VAL A 45 -9.13 -0.94 5.17
CA VAL A 45 -8.78 0.39 4.67
C VAL A 45 -9.60 0.77 3.44
N MET A 46 -9.89 -0.19 2.55
CA MET A 46 -10.73 0.03 1.38
C MET A 46 -12.24 0.08 1.69
N GLY A 47 -12.65 -0.12 2.95
CA GLY A 47 -14.06 -0.12 3.37
C GLY A 47 -14.82 -1.37 2.92
N LEU A 48 -14.11 -2.49 2.73
CA LEU A 48 -14.66 -3.80 2.34
C LEU A 48 -14.82 -4.76 3.52
#